data_AF-A0A2J2H8K7-F1
#
_entry.id   AF-A0A2J2H8K7-F1
#
_cell.length_a   1.000
_cell.length_b   1.000
_cell.length_c   1.000
_cell.angle_alpha   90.00
_cell.angle_beta   90.00
_cell.angle_gamma   90.00
#
_symmetry.space_group_name_H-M   'P 1'
#
loop_
_entity.id
_entity.type
_entity.pdbx_description
1 polymer ?
#
loop_
_entity_poly.entity_id
_entity_poly.type
_entity_poly.pdbx_seq_one_letter_code
_entity_poly.pdbx_strand_id
1 'polypeptide(L)'
;MLRIGVINYGVGNLGSVINALRRAGADPVIINNPPELRTVDALILPGVGSFDPAMSKLKPVSNELNSVRGVIPILGICLGLQLMFSGSDEGELNGLGWYSDRV
;
A
#
# COMPACT_ATOMS: atom_id res chain seq x y z
N MET A 1 -12.29 -11.19 -14.21
CA MET A 1 -11.69 -9.83 -14.19
C MET A 1 -10.80 -9.78 -12.96
N LEU A 2 -9.58 -9.24 -13.04
CA LEU A 2 -8.68 -9.23 -11.88
C LEU A 2 -9.27 -8.33 -10.79
N ARG A 3 -9.44 -8.88 -9.59
CA ARG A 3 -9.91 -8.14 -8.41
C ARG A 3 -8.71 -7.52 -7.72
N ILE A 4 -8.62 -6.19 -7.73
CA ILE A 4 -7.46 -5.45 -7.23
C ILE A 4 -7.84 -4.67 -5.97
N GLY A 5 -7.21 -5.00 -4.85
CA GLY A 5 -7.43 -4.28 -3.59
C GLY A 5 -6.59 -3.01 -3.52
N VAL A 6 -7.21 -1.86 -3.27
CA VAL A 6 -6.52 -0.59 -3.01
C VAL A 6 -6.59 -0.32 -1.52
N ILE A 7 -5.44 -0.30 -0.85
CA ILE A 7 -5.36 -0.18 0.61
C ILE A 7 -5.74 1.25 1.03
N ASN A 8 -6.78 1.37 1.85
CA ASN A 8 -7.15 2.63 2.47
C ASN A 8 -6.63 2.68 3.91
N TYR A 9 -5.59 3.48 4.10
CA TYR A 9 -5.05 3.85 5.40
C TYR A 9 -5.12 5.37 5.63
N GLY A 10 -6.01 6.06 4.90
CA GLY A 10 -6.19 7.51 5.01
C GLY A 10 -5.08 8.35 4.37
N VAL A 11 -4.31 7.76 3.44
CA VAL A 11 -3.29 8.42 2.62
C VAL A 11 -3.36 7.88 1.19
N GLY A 12 -3.15 8.76 0.21
CA GLY A 12 -3.13 8.42 -1.21
C GLY A 12 -4.35 8.95 -1.96
N ASN A 13 -4.26 8.90 -3.30
CA ASN A 13 -5.34 9.32 -4.18
C ASN A 13 -6.16 8.10 -4.64
N LEU A 14 -7.03 7.62 -3.74
CA LEU A 14 -7.85 6.43 -3.98
C LEU A 14 -8.71 6.57 -5.24
N GLY A 15 -9.33 7.73 -5.46
CA GLY A 15 -10.21 7.97 -6.60
C GLY A 15 -9.49 7.82 -7.94
N SER A 16 -8.31 8.41 -8.09
CA SER A 16 -7.52 8.27 -9.32
C SER A 16 -7.04 6.84 -9.54
N VAL A 17 -6.60 6.14 -8.50
CA VAL A 17 -6.15 4.73 -8.60
C VAL A 17 -7.31 3.82 -9.01
N ILE A 18 -8.46 3.94 -8.35
CA ILE A 18 -9.69 3.19 -8.69
C ILE A 18 -10.07 3.43 -10.16
N ASN A 19 -10.09 4.69 -10.60
CA ASN A 19 -10.46 5.02 -11.98
C ASN A 19 -9.45 4.48 -13.00
N ALA A 20 -8.16 4.53 -12.69
CA ALA A 20 -7.11 3.98 -13.55
C ALA A 20 -7.25 2.45 -13.68
N LEU A 21 -7.52 1.73 -12.59
CA LEU A 21 -7.73 0.28 -12.59
C LEU A 21 -8.97 -0.13 -13.40
N ARG A 22 -10.08 0.59 -13.25
CA ARG A 22 -11.29 0.36 -14.06
C ARG A 22 -11.00 0.56 -15.55
N ARG A 23 -10.28 1.62 -15.91
CA ARG A 23 -9.87 1.90 -17.29
C ARG A 23 -8.94 0.83 -17.85
N ALA A 24 -8.12 0.22 -17.00
CA ALA A 24 -7.26 -0.91 -17.34
C ALA A 24 -8.01 -2.27 -17.39
N GLY A 25 -9.32 -2.30 -17.13
CA GLY A 25 -10.14 -3.51 -17.20
C GLY A 25 -10.11 -4.39 -15.94
N ALA A 26 -9.73 -3.85 -14.78
CA ALA A 26 -9.77 -4.54 -13.50
C ALA A 26 -11.08 -4.27 -12.73
N ASP A 27 -11.34 -5.08 -11.69
CA ASP A 27 -12.40 -4.89 -10.70
C ASP A 27 -11.80 -4.38 -9.38
N PRO A 28 -11.63 -3.05 -9.19
CA PRO A 28 -10.96 -2.54 -8.01
C PRO A 28 -11.89 -2.42 -6.81
N VAL A 29 -11.39 -2.81 -5.64
CA VAL A 29 -12.07 -2.72 -4.35
C VAL A 29 -11.22 -1.92 -3.36
N ILE A 30 -11.84 -1.07 -2.55
CA ILE A 30 -11.15 -0.37 -1.46
C ILE A 30 -11.08 -1.30 -0.26
N ILE A 31 -9.87 -1.59 0.21
CA ILE A 31 -9.62 -2.40 1.40
C ILE A 31 -9.55 -1.46 2.59
N ASN A 32 -10.50 -1.56 3.51
CA ASN A 32 -10.51 -0.77 4.75
C ASN A 32 -10.06 -1.59 5.97
N ASN A 33 -10.15 -2.92 5.89
CA ASN A 33 -9.83 -3.80 7.01
C ASN A 33 -8.82 -4.87 6.60
N PRO A 34 -7.89 -5.24 7.49
CA PRO A 34 -6.87 -6.25 7.20
C PRO A 34 -7.37 -7.63 6.73
N PRO A 35 -8.50 -8.19 7.23
CA PRO A 35 -9.00 -9.49 6.75
C PRO A 35 -9.32 -9.50 5.25
N GLU A 36 -9.64 -8.36 4.66
CA GLU A 36 -9.99 -8.25 3.24
C GLU A 36 -8.76 -8.40 2.31
N LEU A 37 -7.53 -8.25 2.84
CA LEU A 37 -6.29 -8.31 2.05
C LEU A 37 -6.12 -9.62 1.28
N ARG A 38 -6.72 -10.72 1.77
CA ARG A 38 -6.64 -12.06 1.16
C ARG A 38 -7.78 -12.39 0.21
N THR A 39 -8.67 -11.43 -0.07
CA THR A 39 -9.86 -11.62 -0.91
C THR A 39 -9.68 -11.11 -2.34
N VAL A 40 -8.45 -10.73 -2.70
CA VAL A 40 -8.10 -10.07 -3.97
C VAL A 40 -6.91 -10.75 -4.63
N ASP A 41 -6.78 -10.57 -5.94
CA ASP A 41 -5.71 -11.17 -6.75
C ASP A 41 -4.38 -10.42 -6.59
N ALA A 42 -4.45 -9.11 -6.33
CA ALA A 42 -3.29 -8.25 -6.06
C ALA A 42 -3.69 -7.02 -5.23
N LEU A 43 -2.69 -6.39 -4.62
CA LEU A 43 -2.84 -5.20 -3.78
C LEU A 43 -2.10 -4.01 -4.37
N ILE A 44 -2.66 -2.82 -4.16
CA ILE A 44 -2.00 -1.53 -4.37
C ILE A 44 -1.90 -0.81 -3.04
N LEU A 45 -0.67 -0.39 -2.70
CA LEU A 45 -0.37 0.52 -1.63
C LEU A 45 -0.13 1.92 -2.23
N PRO A 46 -1.14 2.81 -2.23
CA PRO A 46 -0.95 4.18 -2.71
C PRO A 46 -0.27 5.04 -1.63
N GLY A 47 0.27 6.19 -2.01
CA GLY A 47 0.71 7.18 -1.02
C GLY A 47 0.95 8.56 -1.63
N VAL A 48 0.76 9.60 -0.82
CA VAL A 48 1.11 11.00 -1.10
C VAL A 48 1.51 11.68 0.21
N GLY A 49 2.30 12.76 0.14
CA GLY A 49 2.80 13.46 1.33
C GLY A 49 4.14 12.93 1.79
N SER A 50 4.41 13.02 3.10
CA SER A 50 5.70 12.70 3.71
C SER A 50 5.72 11.33 4.38
N PHE A 51 6.93 10.76 4.53
CA PHE A 51 7.16 9.40 5.02
C PHE A 51 6.57 9.10 6.40
N ASP A 52 7.00 9.79 7.45
CA ASP A 52 6.61 9.49 8.84
C ASP A 52 5.10 9.62 9.11
N PRO A 53 4.41 10.68 8.63
CA PRO A 53 2.95 10.76 8.76
C PRO A 53 2.22 9.60 8.09
N ALA A 54 2.70 9.15 6.92
CA ALA A 54 2.09 8.03 6.21
C ALA A 54 2.39 6.69 6.90
N MET A 55 3.62 6.46 7.36
CA MET A 55 3.97 5.28 8.16
C MET A 55 3.16 5.20 9.45
N SER A 56 2.94 6.31 10.13
CA SER A 56 2.13 6.36 11.35
C SER A 56 0.69 5.90 11.11
N LYS A 57 0.11 6.28 9.97
CA LYS A 57 -1.24 5.86 9.56
C LYS A 57 -1.28 4.41 9.06
N LEU A 58 -0.20 3.91 8.47
CA LEU A 58 -0.10 2.55 7.96
C LEU A 58 0.17 1.52 9.08
N LYS A 59 0.84 1.96 10.16
CA LYS A 59 1.27 1.10 11.26
C LYS A 59 0.19 0.15 11.81
N PRO A 60 -1.08 0.56 12.00
CA PRO A 60 -2.14 -0.33 12.49
C PRO A 60 -2.44 -1.54 11.58
N VAL A 61 -2.08 -1.49 10.29
CA VAL A 61 -2.33 -2.57 9.32
C VAL A 61 -1.03 -3.18 8.77
N SER A 62 0.12 -2.75 9.28
CA SER A 62 1.44 -3.14 8.77
C SER A 62 1.75 -4.62 8.98
N ASN A 63 1.33 -5.20 10.09
CA ASN A 63 1.56 -6.62 10.39
C ASN A 63 0.82 -7.53 9.41
N GLU A 64 -0.42 -7.19 9.07
CA GLU A 64 -1.21 -7.96 8.13
C GLU A 64 -0.72 -7.78 6.69
N LEU A 65 -0.26 -6.57 6.31
CA LEU A 65 0.45 -6.37 5.05
C LEU A 65 1.72 -7.22 4.96
N ASN A 66 2.50 -7.27 6.03
CA ASN A 66 3.67 -8.16 6.12
C ASN A 66 3.26 -9.64 5.98
N SER A 67 2.10 -10.04 6.52
CA SER A 67 1.61 -11.43 6.45
C SER A 67 1.19 -11.89 5.05
N VAL A 68 0.91 -10.96 4.13
CA VAL A 68 0.54 -11.26 2.74
C VAL A 68 1.69 -11.03 1.76
N ARG A 69 2.83 -10.49 2.23
CA ARG A 69 4.03 -10.32 1.43
C ARG A 69 4.52 -11.68 0.93
N GLY A 70 4.76 -11.77 -0.39
CA GLY A 70 5.18 -13.02 -1.05
C GLY A 70 4.05 -14.02 -1.29
N VAL A 71 2.84 -13.76 -0.77
CA VAL A 71 1.64 -14.55 -1.04
C VAL A 71 0.77 -13.86 -2.08
N ILE A 72 0.61 -12.53 -1.97
CA ILE A 72 -0.18 -11.71 -2.86
C ILE A 72 0.75 -10.66 -3.49
N PRO A 73 0.71 -10.45 -4.82
CA PRO A 73 1.45 -9.37 -5.46
C PRO A 73 1.03 -8.00 -4.92
N ILE A 74 2.01 -7.15 -4.58
CA ILE A 74 1.77 -5.80 -4.04
C ILE A 74 2.52 -4.77 -4.87
N LEU A 75 1.80 -3.74 -5.34
CA LEU A 75 2.37 -2.60 -6.05
C LEU A 75 2.32 -1.34 -5.17
N GLY A 76 3.48 -0.77 -4.86
CA GLY A 76 3.58 0.54 -4.23
C GLY A 76 3.57 1.66 -5.27
N ILE A 77 2.78 2.72 -5.04
CA ILE A 77 2.72 3.87 -5.94
C ILE A 77 3.20 5.13 -5.22
N CYS A 78 4.22 5.79 -5.80
CA CYS A 78 4.85 7.00 -5.26
C CYS A 78 5.33 6.77 -3.82
N LEU A 79 4.81 7.52 -2.84
CA LEU A 79 5.12 7.32 -1.43
C LEU A 79 4.82 5.89 -0.97
N GLY A 80 3.78 5.24 -1.50
CA GLY A 80 3.48 3.85 -1.14
C GLY A 80 4.61 2.86 -1.51
N LEU A 81 5.41 3.16 -2.53
CA LEU A 81 6.65 2.41 -2.81
C LEU A 81 7.72 2.72 -1.77
N GLN A 82 7.92 4.00 -1.43
CA GLN A 82 8.91 4.42 -0.45
C GLN A 82 8.67 3.75 0.91
N LEU A 83 7.41 3.66 1.36
CA LEU A 83 7.04 2.99 2.62
C LEU A 83 7.47 1.52 2.69
N MET A 84 7.75 0.87 1.56
CA MET A 84 8.23 -0.52 1.51
C MET A 84 9.70 -0.66 1.89
N PHE A 85 10.47 0.42 1.94
CA PHE A 85 11.89 0.41 2.34
C PHE A 85 12.05 0.37 3.86
N SER A 86 13.30 0.30 4.32
CA SER A 86 13.62 0.26 5.77
C SER A 86 13.34 1.60 6.46
N GLY A 87 13.41 2.71 5.72
CA GLY A 87 13.12 4.06 6.19
C GLY A 87 13.36 5.09 5.07
N SER A 88 13.22 6.37 5.39
CA SER A 88 13.48 7.47 4.47
C SER A 88 14.26 8.59 5.12
N ASP A 89 15.03 9.36 4.35
CA ASP A 89 15.75 10.54 4.81
C ASP A 89 14.81 11.74 5.08
N GLU A 90 13.54 11.64 4.67
CA GLU A 90 12.48 12.59 5.05
C GLU A 90 11.93 12.36 6.47
N GLY A 91 12.42 11.35 7.20
CA GLY A 91 11.89 11.00 8.52
C GLY A 91 12.76 10.05 9.35
N GLU A 92 12.26 9.70 10.53
CA GLU A 92 12.95 8.84 11.49
C GLU A 92 12.25 7.50 11.71
N LEU A 93 10.98 7.36 11.29
CA LEU A 93 10.27 6.10 11.47
C LEU A 93 10.80 5.02 10.53
N ASN A 94 10.81 3.79 11.04
CA ASN A 94 11.05 2.62 10.21
C ASN A 94 9.87 2.43 9.23
N GLY A 95 10.19 2.10 7.99
CA GLY A 95 9.22 1.65 6.99
C GLY A 95 8.80 0.19 7.23
N LEU A 96 8.18 -0.41 6.21
CA LEU A 96 7.80 -1.83 6.24
C LEU A 96 9.01 -2.77 6.19
N GLY A 97 10.19 -2.28 5.77
CA GLY A 97 11.43 -3.07 5.74
C GLY A 97 11.39 -4.21 4.73
N TRP A 98 10.64 -4.05 3.63
CA TRP A 98 10.62 -5.03 2.55
C TRP A 98 11.86 -4.93 1.67
N TYR A 99 12.33 -3.71 1.47
CA TYR A 99 13.65 -3.42 0.91
C TYR A 99 14.57 -2.94 2.03
N SER A 100 15.82 -3.43 2.03
CA SER A 100 16.79 -3.11 3.07
C SER A 100 17.34 -1.69 2.98
N ASP A 101 17.28 -1.10 1.79
CA ASP A 101 17.77 0.26 1.55
C ASP A 101 16.86 1.33 2.20
N ARG A 102 17.27 2.58 2.08
CA ARG A 102 16.53 3.77 2.49
C ARG A 102 16.24 4.65 1.27
N VAL A 103 15.24 5.53 1.38
CA VAL A 103 14.79 6.41 0.28
C VAL A 103 14.88 7.89 0.62
#